data_AF-A0A0D3D6P1-F1
#
_entry.id   AF-A0A0D3D6P1-F1
#
_cell.length_a   1.000
_cell.length_b   1.000
_cell.length_c   1.000
_cell.angle_alpha   90.00
_cell.angle_beta   90.00
_cell.angle_gamma   90.00
#
_symmetry.space_group_name_H-M   'P 1'
#
loop_
_entity.id
_entity.type
_entity.pdbx_description
1 polymer ?
#
loop_
_entity_poly.entity_id
_entity_poly.type
_entity_poly.pdbx_seq_one_letter_code
_entity_poly.pdbx_strand_id
1 'polypeptide(L)'
;MEKNEWADAVCTVCMECPHNAVLLLCSSHEKGCRPYMCGTSFRYSNCFDQYKKTKANLKCPLCRGQVKGWTIVQPARDGLNLKKRNCMQEKCSFAGTFKELRKHMKKDHPCAQPREIDPVVEMEWLRLEIEEDMRAMTGAYGSDSDEEVVRRIPRRRNLRPVNFFLDDLG
;
A
#
# COMPACT_ATOMS: atom_id res chain seq x y z
N MET A 1 20.58 -21.19 -2.05
CA MET A 1 19.27 -20.52 -1.86
C MET A 1 19.58 -19.07 -1.55
N GLU A 2 19.38 -18.16 -2.50
CA GLU A 2 19.48 -16.74 -2.22
C GLU A 2 18.41 -16.38 -1.18
N LYS A 3 18.84 -15.81 -0.05
CA LYS A 3 17.89 -15.23 0.90
C LYS A 3 17.28 -14.02 0.23
N ASN A 4 16.01 -14.13 -0.13
CA ASN A 4 15.28 -13.00 -0.67
C ASN A 4 15.33 -11.85 0.35
N GLU A 5 15.89 -10.70 -0.03
CA GLU A 5 16.15 -9.55 0.88
C GLU A 5 14.89 -9.01 1.57
N TRP A 6 13.71 -9.35 1.06
CA TRP A 6 12.39 -8.97 1.56
C TRP A 6 11.72 -10.06 2.41
N ALA A 7 12.39 -11.19 2.69
CA ALA A 7 11.83 -12.33 3.42
C ALA A 7 11.33 -11.98 4.83
N ASP A 8 11.95 -11.01 5.49
CA ASP A 8 11.54 -10.57 6.84
C ASP A 8 10.91 -9.17 6.84
N ALA A 9 10.47 -8.69 5.67
CA ALA A 9 9.87 -7.38 5.55
C ALA A 9 8.52 -7.33 6.29
N VAL A 10 8.39 -6.37 7.20
CA VAL A 10 7.17 -6.09 7.97
C VAL A 10 6.71 -4.67 7.69
N CYS A 11 5.41 -4.51 7.46
CA CYS A 11 4.81 -3.18 7.30
C CYS A 11 4.73 -2.48 8.65
N THR A 12 5.36 -1.31 8.77
CA THR A 12 5.44 -0.56 10.03
C THR A 12 4.13 0.05 10.53
N VAL A 13 3.06 -0.01 9.73
CA VAL A 13 1.72 0.48 10.13
C VAL A 13 0.85 -0.65 10.66
N CYS A 14 0.76 -1.76 9.93
CA CYS A 14 -0.08 -2.90 10.32
C CYS A 14 0.68 -4.02 11.02
N MET A 15 2.01 -3.92 11.14
CA MET A 15 2.91 -4.90 11.77
C MET A 15 2.84 -6.32 11.19
N GLU A 16 2.33 -6.44 9.96
CA GLU A 16 2.17 -7.70 9.22
C GLU A 16 3.01 -7.68 7.95
N CYS A 17 3.11 -8.83 7.27
CA CYS A 17 3.69 -8.90 5.94
C CYS A 17 2.99 -7.90 4.99
N PRO A 18 3.75 -7.04 4.27
CA PRO A 18 3.17 -6.06 3.38
C PRO A 18 2.56 -6.69 2.13
N HIS A 19 1.27 -6.43 1.87
CA HIS A 19 0.63 -6.77 0.61
C HIS A 19 0.68 -5.61 -0.39
N ASN A 20 0.68 -5.95 -1.68
CA ASN A 20 0.92 -5.05 -2.80
C ASN A 20 2.10 -4.11 -2.50
N ALA A 21 3.21 -4.71 -2.06
CA ALA A 21 4.27 -4.00 -1.37
C ALA A 21 4.86 -2.86 -2.20
N VAL A 22 5.21 -1.78 -1.52
CA VAL A 22 5.99 -0.65 -2.05
C VAL A 22 7.24 -0.47 -1.19
N LEU A 23 8.36 -0.15 -1.81
CA LEU A 23 9.64 0.10 -1.15
C LEU A 23 9.86 1.61 -1.04
N LEU A 24 10.18 2.12 0.15
CA LEU A 24 10.53 3.54 0.32
C LEU A 24 12.01 3.79 0.01
N LEU A 25 12.27 4.82 -0.79
CA LEU A 25 13.61 5.28 -1.13
C LEU A 25 14.05 6.34 -0.11
N CYS A 26 14.78 5.89 0.92
CA CYS A 26 15.33 6.76 1.95
C CYS A 26 16.82 7.09 1.71
N SER A 27 17.35 8.04 2.47
CA SER A 27 18.78 8.41 2.42
C SER A 27 19.76 7.27 2.73
N SER A 28 19.31 6.17 3.34
CA SER A 28 20.13 5.00 3.65
C SER A 28 19.86 3.82 2.73
N HIS A 29 19.15 4.02 1.61
CA HIS A 29 18.81 2.96 0.66
C HIS A 29 20.06 2.26 0.11
N GLU A 30 21.09 3.02 -0.24
CA GLU A 30 22.39 2.50 -0.71
C GLU A 30 23.14 1.71 0.38
N LYS A 31 22.79 1.91 1.65
CA LYS A 31 23.33 1.15 2.80
C LYS A 31 22.49 -0.09 3.13
N GLY A 32 21.60 -0.52 2.23
CA GLY A 32 20.75 -1.69 2.41
C GLY A 32 19.44 -1.44 3.16
N CYS A 33 19.05 -0.18 3.41
CA CYS A 33 17.76 0.09 4.05
C CYS A 33 16.60 -0.21 3.09
N ARG A 34 15.81 -1.25 3.39
CA ARG A 34 14.68 -1.71 2.57
C ARG A 34 13.32 -1.64 3.30
N PRO A 35 12.79 -0.43 3.56
CA PRO A 35 11.50 -0.26 4.24
C PRO A 35 10.33 -0.57 3.28
N TYR A 36 9.71 -1.74 3.43
CA TYR A 36 8.48 -2.07 2.69
C TYR A 36 7.22 -1.66 3.45
N MET A 37 6.18 -1.25 2.70
CA MET A 37 4.85 -0.93 3.24
C MET A 37 3.74 -1.51 2.38
N CYS A 38 2.55 -1.69 2.95
CA CYS A 38 1.37 -2.08 2.17
C CYS A 38 0.98 -0.95 1.20
N GLY A 39 1.04 -1.22 -0.10
CA GLY A 39 0.53 -0.37 -1.16
C GLY A 39 -0.86 -0.82 -1.64
N THR A 40 -1.68 -1.37 -0.75
CA THR A 40 -3.04 -1.83 -1.05
C THR A 40 -4.02 -0.65 -1.10
N SER A 41 -5.16 -0.82 -1.76
CA SER A 41 -6.23 0.18 -1.74
C SER A 41 -6.91 0.31 -0.38
N PHE A 42 -7.85 1.23 -0.33
CA PHE A 42 -8.63 1.61 0.84
C PHE A 42 -9.46 0.47 1.44
N ARG A 43 -9.85 -0.54 0.62
CA ARG A 43 -10.61 -1.72 1.09
C ARG A 43 -9.76 -2.64 1.95
N TYR A 44 -8.48 -2.34 2.06
CA TYR A 44 -7.49 -3.05 2.82
C TYR A 44 -6.70 -2.05 3.68
N SER A 45 -5.61 -2.54 4.26
CA SER A 45 -4.63 -1.82 5.08
C SER A 45 -4.27 -0.37 4.71
N ASN A 46 -4.35 0.02 3.41
CA ASN A 46 -3.93 1.32 2.83
C ASN A 46 -2.75 2.05 3.50
N CYS A 47 -1.79 1.29 4.06
CA CYS A 47 -0.78 1.78 5.00
C CYS A 47 0.09 2.89 4.41
N PHE A 48 0.50 2.72 3.15
CA PHE A 48 1.33 3.70 2.47
C PHE A 48 0.59 5.04 2.22
N ASP A 49 -0.71 4.99 1.94
CA ASP A 49 -1.51 6.20 1.77
C ASP A 49 -1.70 6.95 3.09
N GLN A 50 -1.97 6.23 4.18
CA GLN A 50 -2.01 6.83 5.52
C GLN A 50 -0.66 7.45 5.91
N TYR A 51 0.43 6.75 5.60
CA TYR A 51 1.78 7.20 5.86
C TYR A 51 2.11 8.52 5.13
N LYS A 52 1.68 8.65 3.86
CA LYS A 52 1.79 9.92 3.10
C LYS A 52 0.92 11.04 3.67
N LYS A 53 -0.27 10.73 4.19
CA LYS A 53 -1.23 11.74 4.66
C LYS A 53 -0.80 12.47 5.93
N THR A 54 -0.03 11.81 6.78
CA THR A 54 0.26 12.28 8.16
C THR A 54 1.56 13.07 8.30
N LYS A 55 2.42 13.15 7.27
CA LYS A 55 3.76 13.73 7.41
C LYS A 55 4.15 14.67 6.26
N ALA A 56 4.40 15.94 6.57
CA ALA A 56 5.01 16.90 5.65
C ALA A 56 6.46 16.52 5.30
N ASN A 57 7.15 15.81 6.22
CA ASN A 57 8.49 15.28 6.04
C ASN A 57 8.50 13.78 6.31
N LEU A 58 8.34 12.97 5.27
CA LEU A 58 8.36 11.50 5.41
C LEU A 58 9.75 11.04 5.87
N LYS A 59 9.79 10.36 7.02
CA LYS A 59 11.00 9.80 7.64
C LYS A 59 10.92 8.29 7.65
N CYS A 60 11.92 7.64 7.10
CA CYS A 60 12.01 6.19 7.00
C CYS A 60 11.75 5.54 8.36
N PRO A 61 10.82 4.58 8.46
CA PRO A 61 10.51 3.96 9.75
C PRO A 61 11.67 3.12 10.30
N LEU A 62 12.58 2.64 9.45
CA LEU A 62 13.72 1.82 9.86
C LEU A 62 14.93 2.66 10.27
N CYS A 63 15.36 3.60 9.41
CA CYS A 63 16.60 4.35 9.63
C CYS A 63 16.39 5.82 10.04
N ARG A 64 15.14 6.28 10.15
CA ARG A 64 14.76 7.70 10.39
C ARG A 64 15.30 8.70 9.35
N GLY A 65 15.91 8.22 8.28
CA GLY A 65 16.38 9.02 7.14
C GLY A 65 15.24 9.66 6.36
N GLN A 66 15.54 10.71 5.60
CA GLN A 66 14.53 11.36 4.75
C GLN A 66 14.11 10.42 3.62
N VAL A 67 12.80 10.27 3.41
CA VAL A 67 12.23 9.54 2.27
C VAL A 67 12.07 10.50 1.10
N LYS A 68 12.69 10.17 -0.04
CA LYS A 68 12.68 10.97 -1.27
C LYS A 68 11.63 10.50 -2.28
N GLY A 69 11.28 9.22 -2.24
CA GLY A 69 10.32 8.60 -3.15
C GLY A 69 9.98 7.19 -2.73
N TRP A 70 9.30 6.48 -3.62
CA TRP A 70 8.99 5.06 -3.45
C TRP A 70 8.97 4.38 -4.81
N THR A 71 9.06 3.06 -4.77
CA THR A 71 9.22 2.21 -5.95
C THR A 71 8.51 0.87 -5.75
N ILE A 72 8.36 0.14 -6.85
CA ILE A 72 7.82 -1.22 -6.87
C ILE A 72 8.94 -2.15 -7.31
N VAL A 73 9.38 -3.01 -6.40
CA VAL A 73 10.26 -4.14 -6.73
C VAL A 73 9.36 -5.34 -6.98
N GLN A 74 9.12 -5.70 -8.24
CA GLN A 74 8.14 -6.73 -8.60
C GLN A 74 8.42 -8.09 -7.94
N PRO A 75 9.65 -8.63 -7.96
CA PRO A 75 9.95 -9.89 -7.28
C PRO A 75 9.63 -9.86 -5.78
N ALA A 76 9.88 -8.73 -5.13
CA ALA A 76 9.54 -8.55 -3.72
C ALA A 76 8.03 -8.50 -3.52
N ARG A 77 7.31 -7.74 -4.35
CA ARG A 77 5.85 -7.64 -4.28
C ARG A 77 5.19 -8.99 -4.46
N ASP A 78 5.57 -9.74 -5.48
CA ASP A 78 4.97 -11.04 -5.78
C ASP A 78 5.24 -12.03 -4.66
N GLY A 79 6.48 -12.10 -4.20
CA GLY A 79 6.86 -12.95 -3.09
C GLY A 79 6.18 -12.58 -1.76
N LEU A 80 6.00 -11.29 -1.49
CA LEU A 80 5.28 -10.80 -0.30
C LEU A 80 3.76 -11.04 -0.40
N ASN A 81 3.18 -10.98 -1.59
CA ASN A 81 1.77 -11.28 -1.84
C ASN A 81 1.41 -12.77 -1.65
N LEU A 82 2.41 -13.66 -1.81
CA LEU A 82 2.26 -15.10 -1.57
C LEU A 82 2.27 -15.48 -0.08
N LYS A 83 2.75 -14.59 0.79
CA LYS A 83 2.71 -14.83 2.24
C LYS A 83 1.29 -14.69 2.76
N LYS A 84 0.95 -15.53 3.74
CA LYS A 84 -0.35 -15.48 4.39
C LYS A 84 -0.33 -14.48 5.53
N ARG A 85 -1.43 -13.74 5.70
CA ARG A 85 -1.69 -12.90 6.88
C ARG A 85 -3.16 -12.94 7.26
N ASN A 86 -3.46 -12.48 8.46
CA ASN A 86 -4.83 -12.41 8.97
C ASN A 86 -5.63 -11.28 8.31
N CYS A 87 -6.95 -11.47 8.25
CA CYS A 87 -7.90 -10.42 7.93
C CYS A 87 -7.77 -9.29 8.96
N MET A 88 -7.85 -8.04 8.49
CA MET A 88 -7.75 -6.86 9.34
C MET A 88 -9.11 -6.37 9.89
N GLN A 89 -10.21 -7.05 9.55
CA GLN A 89 -11.52 -6.71 10.08
C GLN A 89 -11.71 -7.28 11.49
N GLU A 90 -12.36 -6.50 12.35
CA GLU A 90 -12.68 -6.94 13.70
C GLU A 90 -13.52 -8.22 13.66
N LYS A 91 -13.21 -9.16 14.57
CA LYS A 91 -13.92 -10.44 14.70
C LYS A 91 -13.87 -11.34 13.46
N CYS A 92 -12.93 -11.11 12.54
CA CYS A 92 -12.67 -12.01 11.43
C CYS A 92 -11.40 -12.85 11.65
N SER A 93 -11.52 -14.17 11.57
CA SER A 93 -10.41 -15.13 11.75
C SER A 93 -9.84 -15.66 10.44
N PHE A 94 -10.28 -15.14 9.30
CA PHE A 94 -9.77 -15.58 8.00
C PHE A 94 -8.30 -15.19 7.85
N ALA A 95 -7.48 -16.10 7.31
CA ALA A 95 -6.08 -15.85 6.99
C ALA A 95 -5.76 -16.41 5.61
N GLY A 96 -5.01 -15.65 4.81
CA GLY A 96 -4.69 -16.04 3.44
C GLY A 96 -3.68 -15.11 2.77
N THR A 97 -3.31 -15.48 1.56
CA THR A 97 -2.51 -14.67 0.64
C THR A 97 -3.26 -13.40 0.23
N PHE A 98 -2.58 -12.44 -0.41
CA PHE A 98 -3.25 -11.23 -0.88
C PHE A 98 -4.42 -11.52 -1.83
N LYS A 99 -4.26 -12.48 -2.74
CA LYS A 99 -5.30 -12.90 -3.69
C LYS A 99 -6.51 -13.51 -2.98
N GLU A 100 -6.29 -14.32 -1.95
CA GLU A 100 -7.34 -14.93 -1.14
C GLU A 100 -8.06 -13.89 -0.28
N LEU A 101 -7.31 -13.01 0.38
CA LEU A 101 -7.88 -11.91 1.16
C LEU A 101 -8.71 -10.96 0.30
N ARG A 102 -8.28 -10.68 -0.94
CA ARG A 102 -9.04 -9.86 -1.89
C ARG A 102 -10.41 -10.47 -2.21
N LYS A 103 -10.46 -11.78 -2.43
CA LYS A 103 -11.73 -12.50 -2.66
C LYS A 103 -12.60 -12.52 -1.40
N HIS A 104 -11.99 -12.80 -0.25
CA HIS A 104 -12.66 -12.81 1.04
C HIS A 104 -13.27 -11.43 1.39
N MET A 105 -12.53 -10.32 1.20
CA MET A 105 -13.04 -8.96 1.44
C MET A 105 -14.24 -8.64 0.55
N LYS A 106 -14.18 -8.97 -0.74
CA LYS A 106 -15.29 -8.72 -1.67
C LYS A 106 -16.56 -9.49 -1.27
N LYS A 107 -16.42 -10.70 -0.73
CA LYS A 107 -17.54 -11.60 -0.41
C LYS A 107 -18.11 -11.37 0.98
N ASP A 108 -17.25 -11.38 1.99
CA ASP A 108 -17.67 -11.48 3.39
C ASP A 108 -17.67 -10.11 4.09
N HIS A 109 -16.97 -9.12 3.52
CA HIS A 109 -16.92 -7.75 4.04
C HIS A 109 -17.19 -6.70 2.94
N PRO A 110 -18.32 -6.79 2.21
CA PRO A 110 -18.61 -5.89 1.08
C PRO A 110 -18.73 -4.42 1.50
N CYS A 111 -19.10 -4.18 2.76
CA CYS A 111 -19.26 -2.85 3.35
C CYS A 111 -18.17 -2.50 4.38
N ALA A 112 -17.08 -3.28 4.46
CA ALA A 112 -15.97 -2.94 5.36
C ALA A 112 -15.48 -1.54 5.01
N GLN A 113 -15.75 -0.61 5.92
CA GLN A 113 -15.60 0.80 5.64
C GLN A 113 -14.13 1.15 5.43
N PRO A 114 -13.82 1.83 4.33
CA PRO A 114 -12.68 2.70 4.26
C PRO A 114 -13.01 3.96 5.08
N ARG A 115 -12.02 4.58 5.72
CA ARG A 115 -12.17 5.98 6.14
C ARG A 115 -12.67 6.79 4.95
N GLU A 116 -13.73 7.58 5.11
CA GLU A 116 -14.44 8.30 4.04
C GLU A 116 -13.48 8.81 2.95
N ILE A 117 -13.62 8.26 1.75
CA ILE A 117 -13.02 8.74 0.51
C ILE A 117 -14.18 9.25 -0.35
N ASP A 118 -13.95 10.32 -1.08
CA ASP A 118 -14.89 10.84 -2.08
C ASP A 118 -15.39 9.70 -3.01
N PRO A 119 -16.71 9.51 -3.17
CA PRO A 119 -17.29 8.46 -4.01
C PRO A 119 -16.73 8.39 -5.44
N VAL A 120 -16.34 9.52 -6.02
CA VAL A 120 -15.78 9.57 -7.38
C VAL A 120 -14.39 8.93 -7.41
N VAL A 121 -13.58 9.23 -6.39
CA VAL A 121 -12.24 8.66 -6.22
C VAL A 121 -12.35 7.16 -5.93
N GLU A 122 -13.30 6.73 -5.11
CA GLU A 122 -13.56 5.30 -4.87
C GLU A 122 -13.87 4.55 -6.17
N MET A 123 -14.73 5.11 -7.02
CA MET A 123 -15.14 4.48 -8.28
C MET A 123 -13.98 4.37 -9.29
N GLU A 124 -13.17 5.41 -9.41
CA GLU A 124 -12.00 5.40 -10.30
C GLU A 124 -10.95 4.37 -9.84
N TRP A 125 -10.72 4.27 -8.53
CA TRP A 125 -9.79 3.30 -7.96
C TRP A 125 -10.29 1.87 -8.13
N LEU A 126 -11.59 1.63 -7.95
CA LEU A 126 -12.21 0.34 -8.19
C LEU A 126 -12.05 -0.10 -9.65
N ARG A 127 -12.22 0.83 -10.60
CA ARG A 127 -12.00 0.58 -12.03
C ARG A 127 -10.56 0.16 -12.31
N LEU A 128 -9.58 0.92 -11.84
CA LEU A 128 -8.16 0.61 -12.02
C LEU A 128 -7.80 -0.75 -11.39
N GLU A 129 -8.39 -1.06 -10.24
CA GLU A 129 -8.22 -2.34 -9.56
C GLU A 129 -8.74 -3.54 -10.35
N ILE A 130 -9.83 -3.35 -11.13
CA ILE A 130 -10.40 -4.37 -12.01
C ILE A 130 -9.52 -4.53 -13.25
N GLU A 131 -9.05 -3.42 -13.82
CA GLU A 131 -8.17 -3.43 -14.99
C GLU A 131 -6.82 -4.12 -14.67
N GLU A 132 -6.22 -3.88 -13.51
CA GLU A 132 -5.00 -4.56 -13.06
C GLU A 132 -5.24 -6.06 -12.75
N ASP A 133 -6.40 -6.40 -12.17
CA ASP A 133 -6.81 -7.81 -11.98
C ASP A 133 -6.91 -8.54 -13.34
N MET A 134 -7.49 -7.87 -14.34
CA MET A 134 -7.59 -8.39 -15.70
C MET A 134 -6.22 -8.50 -16.36
N ARG A 135 -5.33 -7.52 -16.19
CA ARG A 135 -3.96 -7.57 -16.73
C ARG A 135 -3.13 -8.70 -16.13
N ALA A 136 -3.25 -8.96 -14.84
CA ALA A 136 -2.59 -10.10 -14.18
C ALA A 136 -3.15 -11.45 -14.66
N MET A 137 -4.40 -11.49 -15.11
CA MET A 137 -5.01 -12.68 -15.71
C MET A 137 -4.52 -12.92 -17.14
N THR A 138 -4.22 -11.86 -17.90
CA THR A 138 -3.80 -11.95 -19.30
C THR A 138 -2.27 -11.93 -19.52
N GLY A 139 -1.49 -11.47 -18.54
CA GLY A 139 -0.04 -11.25 -18.63
C GLY A 139 0.89 -12.45 -18.39
N ALA A 140 0.42 -13.70 -18.48
CA ALA A 140 1.30 -14.87 -18.36
C ALA A 140 2.26 -15.06 -19.56
N TYR A 141 2.33 -14.10 -20.50
CA TYR A 141 3.33 -14.06 -21.56
C TYR A 141 3.87 -12.62 -21.71
N GLY A 142 5.19 -12.45 -21.65
CA GLY A 142 5.85 -11.17 -21.95
C GLY A 142 7.02 -10.84 -21.02
N SER A 143 8.21 -11.30 -21.41
CA SER A 143 9.51 -10.73 -21.02
C SER A 143 9.63 -9.28 -21.51
N ASP A 144 10.04 -8.32 -20.66
CA ASP A 144 11.33 -7.61 -20.80
C ASP A 144 11.50 -6.40 -19.84
N SER A 145 12.75 -6.18 -19.45
CA SER A 145 13.39 -4.97 -18.91
C SER A 145 12.93 -4.37 -17.56
N ASP A 146 13.84 -4.45 -16.59
CA ASP A 146 13.79 -3.84 -15.24
C ASP A 146 13.93 -2.30 -15.27
N GLU A 147 13.00 -1.58 -15.91
CA GLU A 147 12.85 -0.14 -15.63
C GLU A 147 12.04 0.05 -14.35
N GLU A 148 12.76 0.29 -13.27
CA GLU A 148 12.23 0.65 -11.96
C GLU A 148 11.53 2.03 -12.03
N VAL A 149 10.20 2.04 -12.17
CA VAL A 149 9.40 3.28 -12.19
C VAL A 149 9.40 3.93 -10.79
N VAL A 150 10.36 4.83 -10.56
CA VAL A 150 10.46 5.60 -9.32
C VAL A 150 9.39 6.70 -9.27
N ARG A 151 8.43 6.56 -8.36
CA ARG A 151 7.41 7.59 -8.14
C ARG A 151 7.86 8.55 -7.04
N ARG A 152 8.00 9.83 -7.41
CA ARG A 152 8.32 10.91 -6.46
C ARG A 152 7.11 11.21 -5.58
N ILE A 153 7.35 11.50 -4.30
CA ILE A 153 6.29 12.02 -3.42
C ILE A 153 6.02 13.48 -3.85
N PRO A 154 4.78 13.85 -4.21
CA PRO A 154 4.45 15.25 -4.49
C PRO A 154 4.73 16.10 -3.25
N ARG A 155 5.49 17.18 -3.39
CA ARG A 155 5.54 18.21 -2.35
C ARG A 155 4.13 18.79 -2.24
N ARG A 156 3.48 18.69 -1.08
CA ARG A 156 2.20 19.36 -0.83
C ARG A 156 2.39 20.86 -1.06
N ARG A 157 2.00 21.39 -2.23
CA ARG A 157 1.70 22.80 -2.39
C ARG A 157 0.24 22.96 -1.97
N ASN A 158 0.03 23.52 -0.78
CA ASN A 158 -1.21 24.11 -0.29
C ASN A 158 -2.51 23.36 -0.64
N LEU A 159 -2.82 22.30 0.12
CA LEU A 159 -4.22 22.03 0.41
C LEU A 159 -4.67 23.14 1.37
N ARG A 160 -5.49 24.08 0.87
CA ARG A 160 -6.14 25.06 1.74
C ARG A 160 -6.94 24.28 2.81
N PRO A 161 -6.96 24.71 4.08
CA PRO A 161 -7.83 24.10 5.07
C PRO A 161 -9.27 24.26 4.59
N VAL A 162 -9.99 23.15 4.47
CA VAL A 162 -11.45 23.22 4.40
C VAL A 162 -11.87 23.62 5.81
N ASN A 163 -12.30 24.87 5.98
CA ASN A 163 -12.82 25.34 7.26
C ASN A 163 -14.05 24.50 7.59
N PHE A 164 -13.95 23.71 8.67
CA PHE A 164 -15.12 23.22 9.39
C PHE A 164 -15.73 24.44 10.06
N PHE A 165 -16.83 24.96 9.51
CA PHE A 165 -17.70 25.83 10.30
C PHE A 165 -18.44 24.93 11.29
N LEU A 166 -18.04 25.05 12.56
CA LEU A 166 -18.88 24.75 13.70
C LEU A 166 -19.95 25.84 13.76
N ASP A 167 -21.19 25.50 13.48
CA ASP A 167 -22.33 26.28 13.97
C ASP A 167 -23.08 25.37 14.95
N ASP A 168 -22.78 25.59 16.23
CA ASP A 168 -23.55 25.13 17.38
C ASP A 168 -24.32 26.35 17.90
N LEU A 169 -25.60 26.14 18.23
CA LEU A 169 -26.39 26.89 19.21
C LEU A 169 -26.81 28.34 18.87
N GLY A 170 -28.11 28.47 18.59
CA GLY A 170 -28.92 29.68 18.75
C GLY A 170 -30.39 29.29 18.88
#